data_AF-A0AAW6I9T6-F1
#
_entry.id   AF-A0AAW6I9T6-F1
#
_cell.length_a   1.000
_cell.length_b   1.000
_cell.length_c   1.000
_cell.angle_alpha   90.00
_cell.angle_beta   90.00
_cell.angle_gamma   90.00
#
_symmetry.space_group_name_H-M   'P 1'
#
loop_
_entity.id
_entity.type
_entity.pdbx_description
1 polymer ?
#
loop_
_entity_poly.entity_id
_entity_poly.type
_entity_poly.pdbx_seq_one_letter_code
_entity_poly.pdbx_strand_id
1 'polypeptide(L)'
;GRVTGRSTAALEANRMLDKMRVRINRHYQEIMERDNFVTAEKVKNAFLGLEHRYHTLMQVFRQHNEDYEKQVEAGMKAKGTLEKYRIVYKHLQEFLDIRYHVKDIALKELTPAFISDFEMFLRTDKHCCTNTVWLYVCPLRTMVFIAINNEWLTRDPFREYEIKKEETTRSFLTKEEIRLLMEGKLKNAKQELYRDLYL
;
A
#
# COMPACT_ATOMS: atom_id res chain seq x y z
N GLY A 1 -35.31 -3.46 25.75
CA GLY A 1 -36.69 -3.05 26.10
C GLY A 1 -37.62 -3.46 24.97
N ARG A 2 -38.82 -3.93 25.29
CA ARG A 2 -39.91 -4.14 24.31
C ARG A 2 -40.91 -3.00 24.47
N VAL A 3 -41.54 -2.58 23.40
CA VAL A 3 -42.62 -1.59 23.44
C VAL A 3 -43.86 -2.26 24.05
N THR A 4 -44.48 -1.62 25.04
CA THR A 4 -45.71 -2.09 25.70
C THR A 4 -46.94 -1.67 24.88
N GLY A 5 -47.95 -2.55 24.82
CA GLY A 5 -49.19 -2.31 24.08
C GLY A 5 -49.39 -3.27 22.90
N ARG A 6 -50.64 -3.40 22.45
CA ARG A 6 -51.07 -4.30 21.35
C ARG A 6 -51.33 -3.57 20.04
N SER A 7 -50.96 -2.29 19.94
CA SER A 7 -51.12 -1.54 18.69
C SER A 7 -50.28 -2.16 17.58
N THR A 8 -50.73 -2.03 16.34
CA THR A 8 -50.01 -2.49 15.15
C THR A 8 -48.59 -1.95 15.11
N ALA A 9 -48.42 -0.65 15.41
CA ALA A 9 -47.11 0.00 15.52
C ALA A 9 -46.22 -0.60 16.62
N ALA A 10 -46.76 -0.93 17.80
CA ALA A 10 -45.98 -1.57 18.88
C ALA A 10 -45.53 -2.99 18.50
N LEU A 11 -46.39 -3.73 17.80
CA LEU A 11 -46.07 -5.07 17.31
C LEU A 11 -44.99 -5.03 16.20
N GLU A 12 -45.07 -4.08 15.28
CA GLU A 12 -44.06 -3.87 14.24
C GLU A 12 -42.71 -3.44 14.79
N ALA A 13 -42.70 -2.50 15.75
CA ALA A 13 -41.48 -2.07 16.44
C ALA A 13 -40.81 -3.25 17.16
N ASN A 14 -41.59 -4.06 17.89
CA ASN A 14 -41.07 -5.26 18.55
C ASN A 14 -40.54 -6.29 17.55
N ARG A 15 -41.19 -6.50 16.40
CA ARG A 15 -40.68 -7.37 15.33
C ARG A 15 -39.36 -6.88 14.76
N MET A 16 -39.19 -5.57 14.57
CA MET A 16 -37.92 -5.00 14.12
C MET A 16 -36.81 -5.21 15.16
N LEU A 17 -37.09 -5.00 16.44
CA LEU A 17 -36.14 -5.25 17.53
C LEU A 17 -35.73 -6.73 17.59
N ASP A 18 -36.69 -7.64 17.42
CA ASP A 18 -36.42 -9.09 17.38
C ASP A 18 -35.52 -9.46 16.19
N LYS A 19 -35.76 -8.89 15.00
CA LYS A 19 -34.88 -9.05 13.82
C LYS A 19 -33.46 -8.52 14.07
N MET A 20 -33.33 -7.35 14.70
CA MET A 20 -32.01 -6.78 15.03
C MET A 20 -31.27 -7.70 16.01
N ARG A 21 -31.94 -8.21 17.04
CA ARG A 21 -31.35 -9.11 18.02
C ARG A 21 -30.82 -10.40 17.40
N VAL A 22 -31.58 -11.01 16.48
CA VAL A 22 -31.14 -12.21 15.74
C VAL A 22 -29.87 -11.91 14.93
N ARG A 23 -29.83 -10.78 14.22
CA ARG A 23 -28.65 -10.37 13.43
C ARG A 23 -27.42 -10.12 14.32
N ILE A 24 -27.58 -9.43 15.45
CA ILE A 24 -26.48 -9.17 16.40
C ILE A 24 -25.94 -10.49 16.95
N ASN A 25 -26.82 -11.42 17.35
CA ASN A 25 -26.41 -12.72 17.86
C ASN A 25 -25.67 -13.55 16.81
N ARG A 26 -26.10 -13.51 15.55
CA ARG A 26 -25.40 -14.19 14.46
C ARG A 26 -23.96 -13.68 14.32
N HIS A 27 -23.77 -12.36 14.26
CA HIS A 27 -22.43 -11.76 14.18
C HIS A 27 -21.58 -12.09 15.41
N TYR A 28 -22.16 -12.09 16.61
CA TYR A 28 -21.44 -12.53 17.81
C TYR A 28 -20.90 -13.96 17.68
N GLN A 29 -21.72 -14.90 17.20
CA GLN A 29 -21.31 -16.31 17.03
C GLN A 29 -20.22 -16.43 15.96
N GLU A 30 -20.39 -15.80 14.80
CA GLU A 30 -19.39 -15.79 13.72
C GLU A 30 -18.02 -15.27 14.21
N ILE A 31 -18.00 -14.21 15.01
CA ILE A 31 -16.78 -13.63 15.57
C ILE A 31 -16.16 -14.55 16.64
N MET A 32 -17.00 -15.17 17.48
CA MET A 32 -16.52 -16.10 18.50
C MET A 32 -15.86 -17.32 17.85
N GLU A 33 -16.47 -17.87 16.80
CA GLU A 33 -15.95 -19.01 16.04
C GLU A 33 -14.65 -18.67 15.29
N ARG A 34 -14.57 -17.46 14.71
CA ARG A 34 -13.39 -17.01 13.95
C ARG A 34 -12.22 -16.61 14.86
N ASP A 35 -12.48 -15.79 15.87
CA ASP A 35 -11.44 -15.08 16.63
C ASP A 35 -11.22 -15.64 18.05
N ASN A 36 -12.04 -16.59 18.52
CA ASN A 36 -12.06 -17.11 19.90
C ASN A 36 -12.28 -16.04 21.01
N PHE A 37 -12.54 -14.78 20.66
CA PHE A 37 -12.90 -13.73 21.59
C PHE A 37 -13.76 -12.65 20.92
N VAL A 38 -14.73 -12.14 21.66
CA VAL A 38 -15.69 -11.13 21.16
C VAL A 38 -15.66 -9.88 22.02
N THR A 39 -15.63 -8.71 21.37
CA THR A 39 -15.83 -7.41 22.02
C THR A 39 -17.10 -6.74 21.49
N ALA A 40 -17.70 -5.86 22.29
CA ALA A 40 -18.88 -5.10 21.85
C ALA A 40 -18.59 -4.27 20.58
N GLU A 41 -17.37 -3.76 20.46
CA GLU A 41 -16.92 -3.02 19.27
C GLU A 41 -16.89 -3.91 18.02
N LYS A 42 -16.38 -5.14 18.12
CA LYS A 42 -16.38 -6.12 17.01
C LYS A 42 -17.81 -6.44 16.54
N VAL A 43 -18.72 -6.74 17.48
CA VAL A 43 -20.12 -7.05 17.14
C VAL A 43 -20.85 -5.83 16.55
N LYS A 44 -20.60 -4.64 17.10
CA LYS A 44 -21.14 -3.38 16.55
C LYS A 44 -20.65 -3.17 15.12
N ASN A 45 -19.36 -3.36 14.89
CA ASN A 45 -18.77 -3.21 13.56
C ASN A 45 -19.34 -4.25 12.59
N ALA A 46 -19.50 -5.51 13.01
CA ALA A 46 -20.12 -6.57 12.21
C ALA A 46 -21.56 -6.24 11.80
N PHE A 47 -22.37 -5.85 12.79
CA PHE A 47 -23.78 -5.53 12.60
C PHE A 47 -24.01 -4.33 11.67
N LEU A 48 -23.14 -3.32 11.75
CA LEU A 48 -23.14 -2.15 10.89
C LEU A 48 -22.48 -2.41 9.51
N GLY A 49 -21.96 -3.62 9.26
CA GLY A 49 -21.23 -3.95 8.03
C GLY A 49 -19.82 -3.33 7.96
N LEU A 50 -19.31 -2.82 9.09
CA LEU A 50 -18.00 -2.21 9.24
C LEU A 50 -16.89 -3.21 9.58
N GLU A 51 -17.22 -4.48 9.85
CA GLU A 51 -16.21 -5.56 9.95
C GLU A 51 -15.41 -5.72 8.65
N HIS A 52 -16.07 -5.43 7.53
CA HIS A 52 -15.45 -5.31 6.22
C HIS A 52 -15.44 -3.84 5.84
N ARG A 53 -14.80 -2.97 6.64
CA ARG A 53 -14.18 -1.81 5.99
C ARG A 53 -13.28 -2.42 4.94
N TYR A 54 -13.69 -2.32 3.67
CA TYR A 54 -12.90 -2.80 2.56
C TYR A 54 -11.50 -2.25 2.77
N HIS A 55 -10.57 -3.11 3.20
CA HIS A 55 -9.19 -2.71 3.30
C HIS A 55 -8.80 -2.40 1.86
N THR A 56 -8.49 -1.14 1.63
CA THR A 56 -8.11 -0.65 0.32
C THR A 56 -6.60 -0.57 0.24
N LEU A 57 -6.07 -0.67 -0.98
CA LEU A 57 -4.62 -0.65 -1.18
C LEU A 57 -4.01 0.66 -0.65
N MET A 58 -4.62 1.82 -0.93
CA MET A 58 -4.04 3.10 -0.50
C MET A 58 -4.14 3.30 1.00
N GLN A 59 -5.15 2.74 1.67
CA GLN A 59 -5.24 2.77 3.13
C GLN A 59 -4.13 1.93 3.77
N VAL A 60 -3.90 0.71 3.29
CA VAL A 60 -2.80 -0.15 3.81
C VAL A 60 -1.46 0.53 3.60
N PHE A 61 -1.24 1.11 2.42
CA PHE A 61 0.00 1.80 2.10
C PHE A 61 0.20 3.03 2.99
N ARG A 62 -0.84 3.84 3.18
CA ARG A 62 -0.75 5.01 4.08
C ARG A 62 -0.36 4.61 5.50
N GLN A 63 -1.05 3.62 6.08
CA GLN A 63 -0.76 3.15 7.43
C GLN A 63 0.68 2.65 7.54
N HIS A 64 1.15 1.87 6.56
CA HIS A 64 2.54 1.43 6.52
C HIS A 64 3.52 2.61 6.51
N ASN A 65 3.25 3.65 5.71
CA ASN A 65 4.13 4.82 5.63
C ASN A 65 4.18 5.60 6.95
N GLU A 66 3.04 5.78 7.62
CA GLU A 66 2.95 6.45 8.92
C GLU A 66 3.73 5.67 10.00
N ASP A 67 3.64 4.34 10.02
CA ASP A 67 4.38 3.53 10.98
C ASP A 67 5.88 3.45 10.64
N TYR A 68 6.23 3.43 9.36
CA TYR A 68 7.62 3.50 8.91
C TYR A 68 8.24 4.84 9.28
N GLU A 69 7.49 5.95 9.19
CA GLU A 69 7.95 7.29 9.59
C GLU A 69 8.30 7.34 11.08
N LYS A 70 7.43 6.81 11.96
CA LYS A 70 7.74 6.68 13.39
C LYS A 70 9.01 5.85 13.63
N GLN A 71 9.22 4.79 12.86
CA GLN A 71 10.43 3.97 12.96
C GLN A 71 11.69 4.71 12.49
N VAL A 72 11.58 5.59 11.51
CA VAL A 72 12.68 6.47 11.07
C VAL A 72 13.00 7.50 12.15
N GLU A 73 11.98 8.14 12.74
CA GLU A 73 12.13 9.10 13.84
C GLU A 73 12.80 8.47 15.07
N ALA A 74 12.48 7.20 15.36
CA ALA A 74 13.12 6.42 16.41
C ALA A 74 14.50 5.85 16.02
N GLY A 75 15.03 6.15 14.84
CA GLY A 75 16.36 5.71 14.38
C GLY A 75 16.46 4.23 13.97
N MET A 76 15.33 3.51 13.90
CA MET A 76 15.29 2.08 13.56
C MET A 76 15.33 1.80 12.05
N LYS A 77 14.96 2.79 11.22
CA LYS A 77 14.88 2.67 9.77
C LYS A 77 15.51 3.85 9.04
N ALA A 78 15.91 3.61 7.79
CA ALA A 78 16.55 4.63 6.96
C ALA A 78 15.52 5.56 6.30
N LYS A 79 15.75 6.87 6.37
CA LYS A 79 14.92 7.91 5.73
C LYS A 79 14.80 7.73 4.21
N GLY A 80 15.87 7.29 3.54
CA GLY A 80 15.86 7.05 2.09
C GLY A 80 14.86 5.96 1.66
N THR A 81 14.62 4.98 2.51
CA THR A 81 13.62 3.94 2.23
C THR A 81 12.19 4.47 2.39
N LEU A 82 11.94 5.31 3.41
CA LEU A 82 10.65 5.98 3.56
C LEU A 82 10.31 6.85 2.34
N GLU A 83 11.28 7.60 1.84
CA GLU A 83 11.06 8.45 0.66
C GLU A 83 10.68 7.62 -0.57
N LYS A 84 11.30 6.45 -0.75
CA LYS A 84 10.92 5.51 -1.81
C LYS A 84 9.48 5.04 -1.66
N TYR A 85 9.05 4.67 -0.45
CA TYR A 85 7.65 4.29 -0.20
C TYR A 85 6.67 5.43 -0.51
N ARG A 86 7.03 6.67 -0.18
CA ARG A 86 6.24 7.87 -0.51
C ARG A 86 6.14 8.11 -2.02
N ILE A 87 7.24 7.92 -2.76
CA ILE A 87 7.26 8.03 -4.22
C ILE A 87 6.31 6.99 -4.84
N VAL A 88 6.42 5.72 -4.45
CA VAL A 88 5.56 4.67 -4.99
C VAL A 88 4.09 4.90 -4.63
N TYR A 89 3.80 5.36 -3.41
CA TYR A 89 2.44 5.75 -3.01
C TYR A 89 1.86 6.82 -3.96
N LYS A 90 2.62 7.85 -4.32
CA LYS A 90 2.18 8.88 -5.27
C LYS A 90 1.96 8.30 -6.66
N HIS A 91 2.87 7.46 -7.15
CA HIS A 91 2.71 6.81 -8.45
C HIS A 91 1.47 5.91 -8.51
N LEU A 92 1.17 5.16 -7.45
CA LEU A 92 -0.07 4.39 -7.36
C LEU A 92 -1.30 5.29 -7.36
N GLN A 93 -1.27 6.40 -6.64
CA GLN A 93 -2.39 7.34 -6.61
C GLN A 93 -2.69 7.91 -8.02
N GLU A 94 -1.66 8.32 -8.74
CA GLU A 94 -1.78 8.82 -10.12
C GLU A 94 -2.24 7.72 -11.08
N PHE A 95 -1.70 6.52 -10.95
CA PHE A 95 -2.10 5.36 -11.74
C PHE A 95 -3.59 5.03 -11.58
N LEU A 96 -4.08 5.00 -10.33
CA LEU A 96 -5.48 4.74 -10.02
C LEU A 96 -6.40 5.83 -10.61
N ASP A 97 -5.99 7.09 -10.54
CA ASP A 97 -6.75 8.21 -11.09
C ASP A 97 -6.83 8.16 -12.63
N ILE A 98 -5.71 7.85 -13.29
CA ILE A 98 -5.60 7.81 -14.76
C ILE A 98 -6.30 6.58 -15.34
N ARG A 99 -6.05 5.39 -14.78
CA ARG A 99 -6.47 4.11 -15.39
C ARG A 99 -7.81 3.61 -14.89
N TYR A 100 -8.12 3.85 -13.62
CA TYR A 100 -9.31 3.31 -12.96
C TYR A 100 -10.32 4.41 -12.57
N HIS A 101 -9.93 5.70 -12.66
CA HIS A 101 -10.74 6.84 -12.26
C HIS A 101 -11.27 6.76 -10.83
N VAL A 102 -10.46 6.18 -9.95
CA VAL A 102 -10.74 6.04 -8.52
C VAL A 102 -9.57 6.56 -7.71
N LYS A 103 -9.86 7.02 -6.49
CA LYS A 103 -8.82 7.45 -5.54
C LYS A 103 -8.20 6.28 -4.79
N ASP A 104 -8.88 5.15 -4.79
CA ASP A 104 -8.50 3.96 -4.04
C ASP A 104 -9.15 2.71 -4.63
N ILE A 105 -8.61 1.54 -4.31
CA ILE A 105 -9.06 0.24 -4.84
C ILE A 105 -9.14 -0.78 -3.71
N ALA A 106 -10.19 -1.62 -3.70
CA ALA A 106 -10.31 -2.66 -2.69
C ALA A 106 -9.24 -3.74 -2.90
N LEU A 107 -8.64 -4.27 -1.83
CA LEU A 107 -7.58 -5.29 -1.95
C LEU A 107 -8.05 -6.53 -2.74
N LYS A 108 -9.32 -6.91 -2.62
CA LYS A 108 -9.93 -8.04 -3.35
C LYS A 108 -9.96 -7.84 -4.87
N GLU A 109 -9.84 -6.61 -5.35
CA GLU A 109 -9.83 -6.25 -6.78
C GLU A 109 -8.41 -6.25 -7.36
N LEU A 110 -7.40 -6.49 -6.52
CA LEU A 110 -6.03 -6.66 -6.99
C LEU A 110 -5.91 -7.99 -7.73
N THR A 111 -5.75 -7.90 -9.05
CA THR A 111 -5.55 -9.03 -9.95
C THR A 111 -4.11 -9.04 -10.49
N PRO A 112 -3.63 -10.14 -11.08
CA PRO A 112 -2.36 -10.12 -11.81
C PRO A 112 -2.31 -9.05 -12.91
N ALA A 113 -3.43 -8.79 -13.58
CA ALA A 113 -3.55 -7.74 -14.58
C ALA A 113 -3.29 -6.34 -13.98
N PHE A 114 -3.78 -6.05 -12.77
CA PHE A 114 -3.48 -4.80 -12.07
C PHE A 114 -1.98 -4.60 -11.88
N ILE A 115 -1.24 -5.66 -11.54
CA ILE A 115 0.23 -5.60 -11.37
C ILE A 115 0.91 -5.29 -12.70
N SER A 116 0.54 -5.99 -13.77
CA SER A 116 1.07 -5.75 -15.11
C SER A 116 0.74 -4.35 -15.64
N ASP A 117 -0.47 -3.85 -15.38
CA ASP A 117 -0.88 -2.50 -15.76
C ASP A 117 -0.10 -1.42 -15.01
N PHE A 118 0.16 -1.64 -13.72
CA PHE A 118 0.98 -0.73 -12.93
C PHE A 118 2.44 -0.74 -13.43
N GLU A 119 3.00 -1.90 -13.74
CA GLU A 119 4.32 -2.00 -14.38
C GLU A 119 4.36 -1.22 -15.70
N MET A 120 3.34 -1.43 -16.55
CA MET A 120 3.25 -0.74 -17.84
C MET A 120 3.20 0.76 -17.63
N PHE A 121 2.38 1.27 -16.71
CA PHE A 121 2.32 2.69 -16.34
C PHE A 121 3.70 3.25 -15.93
N LEU A 122 4.47 2.51 -15.11
CA LEU A 122 5.81 2.96 -14.72
C LEU A 122 6.75 3.07 -15.93
N ARG A 123 6.62 2.19 -16.92
CA ARG A 123 7.42 2.23 -18.16
C ARG A 123 6.96 3.31 -19.13
N THR A 124 5.65 3.44 -19.34
CA THR A 124 5.07 4.31 -20.38
C THR A 124 4.91 5.75 -19.92
N ASP A 125 4.37 5.96 -18.72
CA ASP A 125 3.99 7.29 -18.22
C ASP A 125 5.08 7.89 -17.33
N LYS A 126 5.85 7.04 -16.63
CA LYS A 126 6.99 7.47 -15.79
C LYS A 126 8.35 7.27 -16.43
N HIS A 127 8.40 6.67 -17.62
CA HIS A 127 9.64 6.41 -18.37
C HIS A 127 10.73 5.74 -17.52
N CYS A 128 10.32 4.87 -16.58
CA CYS A 128 11.24 4.17 -15.69
C CYS A 128 11.96 3.04 -16.43
N CYS A 129 13.27 2.93 -16.23
CA CYS A 129 14.05 1.78 -16.69
C CYS A 129 13.74 0.51 -15.86
N THR A 130 14.10 -0.67 -16.37
CA THR A 130 13.78 -1.98 -15.75
C THR A 130 14.14 -2.04 -14.26
N ASN A 131 15.34 -1.57 -13.89
CA ASN A 131 15.78 -1.59 -12.50
C ASN A 131 14.98 -0.66 -11.58
N THR A 132 14.52 0.49 -12.09
CA THR A 132 13.65 1.40 -11.35
C THR A 132 12.24 0.83 -11.21
N VAL A 133 11.70 0.22 -12.28
CA VAL A 133 10.40 -0.47 -12.24
C VAL A 133 10.43 -1.60 -11.20
N TRP A 134 11.46 -2.45 -11.24
CA TRP A 134 11.67 -3.50 -10.22
C TRP A 134 11.65 -2.91 -8.81
N LEU A 135 12.40 -1.81 -8.60
CA LEU A 135 12.51 -1.13 -7.31
C LEU A 135 11.17 -0.56 -6.82
N TYR A 136 10.33 -0.06 -7.73
CA TYR A 136 9.03 0.54 -7.40
C TYR A 136 7.91 -0.49 -7.24
N VAL A 137 8.06 -1.65 -7.84
CA VAL A 137 7.13 -2.77 -7.64
C VAL A 137 7.35 -3.45 -6.29
N CYS A 138 8.57 -3.45 -5.76
CA CYS A 138 8.86 -4.03 -4.44
C CYS A 138 7.97 -3.46 -3.31
N PRO A 139 7.83 -2.13 -3.13
CA PRO A 139 6.90 -1.56 -2.15
C PRO A 139 5.45 -2.01 -2.30
N LEU A 140 4.93 -2.10 -3.53
CA LEU A 140 3.58 -2.61 -3.77
C LEU A 140 3.46 -4.08 -3.34
N ARG A 141 4.47 -4.89 -3.64
CA ARG A 141 4.54 -6.29 -3.20
C ARG A 141 4.57 -6.40 -1.68
N THR A 142 5.25 -5.49 -0.98
CA THR A 142 5.21 -5.42 0.47
C THR A 142 3.80 -5.14 1.00
N MET A 143 3.03 -4.23 0.38
CA MET A 143 1.65 -3.97 0.80
C MET A 143 0.74 -5.19 0.60
N VAL A 144 0.90 -5.89 -0.52
CA VAL A 144 0.18 -7.15 -0.78
C VAL A 144 0.55 -8.21 0.27
N PHE A 145 1.82 -8.35 0.61
CA PHE A 145 2.25 -9.29 1.64
C PHE A 145 1.67 -8.95 3.03
N ILE A 146 1.64 -7.67 3.40
CA ILE A 146 0.98 -7.20 4.63
C ILE A 146 -0.51 -7.56 4.60
N ALA A 147 -1.19 -7.34 3.48
CA ALA A 147 -2.60 -7.67 3.33
C ALA A 147 -2.88 -9.18 3.47
N ILE A 148 -2.01 -10.02 2.91
CA ILE A 148 -2.11 -11.48 3.01
C ILE A 148 -1.88 -11.94 4.46
N ASN A 149 -0.85 -11.42 5.12
CA ASN A 149 -0.53 -11.80 6.51
C ASN A 149 -1.61 -11.40 7.51
N ASN A 150 -2.39 -10.35 7.20
CA ASN A 150 -3.55 -9.94 8.00
C ASN A 150 -4.85 -10.61 7.52
N GLU A 151 -4.79 -11.56 6.59
CA GLU A 151 -5.92 -12.29 6.03
C GLU A 151 -6.96 -11.40 5.29
N TRP A 152 -6.59 -10.16 4.95
CA TRP A 152 -7.42 -9.24 4.17
C TRP A 152 -7.46 -9.60 2.68
N LEU A 153 -6.44 -10.35 2.23
CA LEU A 153 -6.31 -10.83 0.87
C LEU A 153 -5.95 -12.31 0.88
N THR A 154 -6.77 -13.14 0.24
CA THR A 154 -6.60 -14.61 0.23
C THR A 154 -5.74 -15.12 -0.92
N ARG A 155 -5.65 -14.37 -2.03
CA ARG A 155 -4.92 -14.76 -3.23
C ARG A 155 -3.85 -13.73 -3.54
N ASP A 156 -2.64 -14.20 -3.81
CA ASP A 156 -1.53 -13.32 -4.20
C ASP A 156 -1.67 -12.88 -5.68
N PRO A 157 -1.87 -11.58 -5.97
CA PRO A 157 -1.86 -11.05 -7.33
C PRO A 157 -0.46 -11.10 -7.99
N PHE A 158 0.62 -11.26 -7.22
CA PHE A 158 1.99 -11.38 -7.73
C PHE A 158 2.41 -12.81 -8.10
N ARG A 159 1.53 -13.82 -7.98
CA ARG A 159 1.90 -15.25 -8.09
C ARG A 159 2.69 -15.64 -9.35
N GLU A 160 2.42 -14.99 -10.49
CA GLU A 160 3.04 -15.27 -11.79
C GLU A 160 3.90 -14.08 -12.27
N TYR A 161 4.08 -13.08 -11.42
CA TYR A 161 4.79 -11.86 -11.79
C TYR A 161 6.28 -11.99 -11.50
N GLU A 162 7.08 -11.87 -12.56
CA GLU A 162 8.54 -11.90 -12.48
C GLU A 162 9.15 -10.70 -13.23
N ILE A 163 9.79 -9.80 -12.49
CA ILE A 163 10.78 -8.87 -13.05
C ILE A 163 12.13 -9.22 -12.45
N LYS A 164 13.11 -9.39 -13.33
CA LYS A 164 14.51 -9.53 -12.94
C LYS A 164 15.18 -8.16 -12.98
N LYS A 165 15.96 -7.89 -11.93
CA LYS A 165 16.89 -6.77 -11.94
C LYS A 165 17.98 -7.08 -12.97
N GLU A 166 18.22 -6.15 -13.87
CA GLU A 166 19.30 -6.24 -14.85
C GLU A 166 20.61 -5.82 -14.18
N GLU A 167 21.67 -6.60 -14.40
CA GLU A 167 23.01 -6.23 -13.95
C GLU A 167 23.51 -5.05 -14.78
N THR A 168 23.70 -3.92 -14.13
CA THR A 168 24.31 -2.74 -14.74
C THR A 168 25.76 -2.67 -14.31
N THR A 169 26.69 -2.73 -15.27
CA THR A 169 28.09 -2.40 -15.03
C THR A 169 28.21 -0.91 -14.76
N ARG A 170 28.56 -0.53 -13.54
CA ARG A 170 28.99 0.85 -13.26
C ARG A 170 30.36 1.04 -13.91
N SER A 171 30.43 1.89 -14.94
CA SER A 171 31.70 2.36 -15.45
C SER A 171 32.42 3.13 -14.35
N PHE A 172 33.72 2.91 -14.24
CA PHE A 172 34.62 3.71 -13.42
C PHE A 172 35.50 4.54 -14.34
N LEU A 173 36.00 5.66 -13.83
CA LEU A 173 36.96 6.47 -14.56
C LEU A 173 38.32 5.78 -14.52
N THR A 174 38.96 5.62 -15.66
CA THR A 174 40.36 5.22 -15.79
C THR A 174 41.28 6.31 -15.24
N LYS A 175 42.55 5.98 -14.97
CA LYS A 175 43.52 6.95 -14.44
C LYS A 175 43.72 8.13 -15.39
N GLU A 176 43.66 7.85 -16.69
CA GLU A 176 43.77 8.81 -17.78
C GLU A 176 42.55 9.73 -17.82
N GLU A 177 41.33 9.18 -17.69
CA GLU A 177 40.10 9.97 -17.60
C GLU A 177 40.06 10.84 -16.34
N ILE A 178 40.57 10.34 -15.20
CA ILE A 178 40.72 11.12 -13.98
C ILE A 178 41.68 12.29 -14.21
N ARG A 179 42.84 12.07 -14.82
CA ARG A 179 43.79 13.16 -15.17
C ARG A 179 43.16 14.21 -16.07
N LEU A 180 42.42 13.79 -17.09
CA LEU A 180 41.69 14.70 -17.96
C LEU A 180 40.65 15.54 -17.19
N LEU A 181 40.00 14.95 -16.18
CA LEU A 181 39.07 15.65 -15.30
C LEU A 181 39.77 16.65 -14.36
N MET A 182 40.97 16.31 -13.89
CA MET A 182 41.79 17.19 -13.04
C MET A 182 42.29 18.42 -13.81
N GLU A 183 42.86 18.21 -15.00
CA GLU A 183 43.52 19.23 -15.81
C GLU A 183 42.57 19.99 -16.74
N GLY A 184 41.38 19.43 -16.99
CA GLY A 184 40.40 19.99 -17.90
C GLY A 184 39.81 21.33 -17.42
N LYS A 185 39.58 22.26 -18.37
CA LYS A 185 38.82 23.47 -18.09
C LYS A 185 37.35 23.13 -17.88
N LEU A 186 36.85 23.41 -16.68
CA LEU A 186 35.46 23.22 -16.30
C LEU A 186 34.63 24.45 -16.65
N LYS A 187 33.32 24.27 -16.85
CA LYS A 187 32.46 25.33 -17.40
C LYS A 187 32.07 26.39 -16.37
N ASN A 188 32.15 26.07 -15.09
CA ASN A 188 31.74 26.96 -14.01
C ASN A 188 32.45 26.64 -12.68
N ALA A 189 32.46 27.63 -11.78
CA ALA A 189 33.10 27.52 -10.47
C ALA A 189 32.51 26.41 -9.57
N LYS A 190 31.25 26.01 -9.78
CA LYS A 190 30.65 24.86 -9.06
C LYS A 190 31.31 23.54 -9.47
N GLN A 191 31.57 23.35 -10.75
CA GLN A 191 32.26 22.17 -11.25
C GLN A 191 33.70 22.13 -10.77
N GLU A 192 34.39 23.28 -10.74
CA GLU A 192 35.74 23.39 -10.15
C GLU A 192 35.73 22.99 -8.67
N LEU A 193 34.77 23.51 -7.88
CA LEU A 193 34.60 23.11 -6.49
C LEU A 193 34.35 21.60 -6.34
N TYR A 194 33.53 21.00 -7.20
CA TYR A 194 33.30 19.55 -7.15
C TYR A 194 34.56 18.76 -7.51
N ARG A 195 35.33 19.20 -8.51
CA ARG A 195 36.63 18.57 -8.81
C ARG A 195 37.53 18.63 -7.59
N ASP A 196 37.72 19.81 -7.02
CA ASP A 196 38.67 20.02 -5.90
C ASP A 196 38.25 19.30 -4.60
N LEU A 197 36.95 18.98 -4.44
CA LEU A 197 36.44 18.22 -3.29
C LEU A 197 36.55 16.69 -3.44
N TYR A 198 36.49 16.17 -4.66
CA TYR A 198 36.30 14.74 -4.92
C TYR A 198 37.45 14.08 -5.70
N LEU A 199 38.35 14.86 -6.31
CA LEU A 199 39.52 14.41 -7.07
C LEU A 199 40.81 14.97 -6.47
#